data_AF-A0A8C6KJW2-F1
#
_entry.id   AF-A0A8C6KJW2-F1
#
_cell.length_a   1.000
_cell.length_b   1.000
_cell.length_c   1.000
_cell.angle_alpha   90.00
_cell.angle_beta   90.00
_cell.angle_gamma   90.00
#
_symmetry.space_group_name_H-M   'P 1'
#
loop_
_entity.id
_entity.type
_entity.pdbx_description
1 polymer ?
#
loop_
_entity_poly.entity_id
_entity_poly.type
_entity_poly.pdbx_seq_one_letter_code
_entity_poly.pdbx_strand_id
1 'polypeptide(L)'
;FFKEVSGTESQRVKSAGEWLSQVETRLPHLETSAVHLSKRTSSWSVEEVLEWIQEQHPMHMNTLHKSIIKHDIAGRALLRLKEHHLELFGLEDEEQQQKVLQDLLLLKVQEEICELGDICSEGNPFPV
;
A
#
# COMPACT_ATOMS: atom_id res chain seq x y z
N PHE A 1 4.27 -7.61 -11.32
CA PHE A 1 2.92 -8.16 -11.08
C PHE A 1 2.18 -8.54 -12.38
N PHE A 2 2.34 -7.81 -13.49
CA PHE A 2 2.09 -8.34 -14.85
C PHE A 2 3.44 -8.75 -15.50
N LYS A 3 4.24 -9.57 -14.80
CA LYS A 3 5.38 -10.22 -15.45
C LYS A 3 4.78 -11.48 -16.03
N GLU A 4 4.57 -11.48 -17.34
CA GLU A 4 3.93 -12.51 -18.15
C GLU A 4 4.35 -13.91 -17.69
N VAL A 5 3.52 -14.54 -16.84
CA VAL A 5 3.78 -15.89 -16.35
C VAL A 5 3.42 -16.83 -17.50
N SER A 6 4.44 -17.28 -18.23
CA SER A 6 4.36 -18.27 -19.30
C SER A 6 4.02 -19.68 -18.78
N GLY A 7 3.11 -19.77 -17.81
CA GLY A 7 2.66 -21.00 -17.14
C GLY A 7 1.27 -21.41 -17.59
N THR A 8 1.01 -22.72 -17.53
CA THR A 8 -0.29 -23.34 -17.84
C THR A 8 -1.40 -22.78 -16.94
N GLU A 9 -2.65 -22.83 -17.41
CA GLU A 9 -3.81 -22.25 -16.70
C GLU A 9 -3.96 -22.75 -15.25
N SER A 10 -3.61 -24.02 -15.00
CA SER A 10 -3.59 -24.62 -13.66
C SER A 10 -2.54 -24.02 -12.71
N GLN A 11 -1.43 -23.50 -13.25
CA GLN A 11 -0.40 -22.81 -12.48
C GLN A 11 -0.84 -21.38 -12.11
N ARG A 12 -1.59 -20.73 -13.01
CA ARG A 12 -2.08 -19.35 -12.81
C ARG A 12 -3.12 -19.28 -11.72
N VAL A 13 -4.08 -20.22 -11.70
CA VAL A 13 -5.13 -20.26 -10.67
C VAL A 13 -4.58 -20.55 -9.27
N LYS A 14 -3.53 -21.38 -9.17
CA LYS A 14 -2.86 -21.66 -7.89
C LYS A 14 -2.13 -20.42 -7.36
N SER A 15 -1.34 -19.78 -8.21
CA SER A 15 -0.61 -18.57 -7.86
C SER A 15 -1.55 -17.41 -7.49
N ALA A 16 -2.69 -17.29 -8.18
CA ALA A 16 -3.73 -16.31 -7.82
C ALA A 16 -4.39 -16.62 -6.47
N GLY A 17 -4.69 -17.90 -6.17
CA GLY A 17 -5.25 -18.30 -4.88
C GLY A 17 -4.31 -18.09 -3.69
N GLU A 18 -3.01 -18.35 -3.90
CA GLU A 18 -1.97 -18.05 -2.91
C GLU A 18 -1.84 -16.54 -2.67
N TRP A 19 -1.93 -15.74 -3.73
CA TRP A 19 -1.94 -14.28 -3.62
C TRP A 19 -3.14 -13.77 -2.84
N LEU A 20 -4.35 -14.27 -3.12
CA LEU A 20 -5.57 -13.88 -2.40
C LEU A 20 -5.47 -14.23 -0.90
N SER A 21 -4.99 -15.43 -0.56
CA SER A 21 -4.76 -15.81 0.84
C SER A 21 -3.78 -14.86 1.54
N GLN A 22 -2.72 -14.44 0.84
CA GLN A 22 -1.72 -13.53 1.38
C GLN A 22 -2.27 -12.12 1.59
N VAL A 23 -3.10 -11.63 0.66
CA VAL A 23 -3.80 -10.33 0.77
C VAL A 23 -4.80 -10.34 1.92
N GLU A 24 -5.63 -11.38 2.03
CA GLU A 24 -6.62 -11.54 3.11
C GLU A 24 -5.96 -11.49 4.50
N THR A 25 -4.75 -12.04 4.63
CA THR A 25 -3.99 -12.04 5.88
C THR A 25 -3.41 -10.65 6.21
N ARG A 26 -3.13 -9.83 5.19
CA ARG A 26 -2.48 -8.51 5.33
C ARG A 26 -3.47 -7.36 5.49
N LEU A 27 -4.65 -7.47 4.88
CA LEU A 27 -5.72 -6.47 4.97
C LEU A 27 -5.97 -5.97 6.41
N PRO A 28 -6.21 -6.82 7.42
CA PRO A 28 -6.49 -6.34 8.78
C PRO A 28 -5.30 -5.60 9.41
N HIS A 29 -4.06 -5.94 9.04
CA HIS A 29 -2.87 -5.29 9.57
C HIS A 29 -2.66 -3.90 8.92
N LEU A 30 -3.01 -3.77 7.64
CA LEU A 30 -2.99 -2.49 6.93
C LEU A 30 -4.11 -1.57 7.40
N GLU A 31 -5.31 -2.12 7.57
CA GLU A 31 -6.45 -1.38 8.10
C GLU A 31 -6.16 -0.92 9.52
N THR A 32 -5.60 -1.76 10.40
CA THR A 32 -5.24 -1.36 11.77
C THR A 32 -4.32 -0.14 11.82
N SER A 33 -3.26 -0.11 11.00
CA SER A 33 -2.37 1.07 10.92
C SER A 33 -3.07 2.29 10.30
N ALA A 34 -3.84 2.10 9.23
CA ALA A 34 -4.54 3.20 8.57
C ALA A 34 -5.68 3.79 9.43
N VAL A 35 -6.39 2.96 10.21
CA VAL A 35 -7.41 3.43 11.17
C VAL A 35 -6.76 4.13 12.37
N HIS A 36 -5.56 3.72 12.78
CA HIS A 36 -4.81 4.43 13.82
C HIS A 36 -4.49 5.87 13.41
N LEU A 37 -4.22 6.08 12.12
CA LEU A 37 -4.00 7.40 11.54
C LEU A 37 -5.31 8.18 11.27
N SER A 38 -6.47 7.52 11.37
CA SER A 38 -7.84 8.11 11.34
C SER A 38 -8.13 9.09 10.18
N LYS A 39 -7.30 9.08 9.13
CA LYS A 39 -7.38 10.02 8.01
C LYS A 39 -6.90 9.37 6.73
N ARG A 40 -7.40 9.90 5.60
CA ARG A 40 -7.05 9.41 4.26
C ARG A 40 -5.56 9.40 4.04
N THR A 41 -5.07 8.39 3.34
CA THR A 41 -3.66 8.26 2.99
C THR A 41 -3.19 9.48 2.22
N SER A 42 -4.01 10.02 1.32
CA SER A 42 -3.67 11.24 0.57
C SER A 42 -3.45 12.48 1.46
N SER A 43 -3.82 12.43 2.74
CA SER A 43 -3.62 13.49 3.73
C SER A 43 -2.50 13.22 4.75
N TRP A 44 -1.77 12.11 4.61
CA TRP A 44 -0.65 11.78 5.50
C TRP A 44 0.54 12.71 5.27
N SER A 45 1.09 13.17 6.38
CA SER A 45 2.39 13.84 6.47
C SER A 45 3.54 12.85 6.29
N VAL A 46 4.77 13.35 6.17
CA VAL A 46 5.95 12.49 6.08
C VAL A 46 6.12 11.66 7.35
N GLU A 47 5.83 12.24 8.52
CA GLU A 47 5.90 11.56 9.81
C GLU A 47 4.96 10.36 9.90
N GLU A 48 3.72 10.51 9.40
CA GLU A 48 2.73 9.43 9.43
C GLU A 48 3.02 8.36 8.37
N VAL A 49 3.60 8.75 7.24
CA VAL A 49 4.15 7.80 6.28
C VAL A 49 5.27 6.97 6.92
N LEU A 50 6.14 7.61 7.73
CA LEU A 50 7.19 6.90 8.45
C LEU A 50 6.63 5.96 9.51
N GLU A 51 5.62 6.38 10.28
CA GLU A 51 4.94 5.53 11.25
C GLU A 51 4.32 4.30 10.56
N TRP A 52 3.62 4.51 9.45
CA TRP A 52 3.06 3.41 8.66
C TRP A 52 4.12 2.43 8.17
N ILE A 53 5.23 2.93 7.61
CA ILE A 53 6.35 2.07 7.16
C ILE A 53 6.99 1.34 8.34
N GLN A 54 7.08 1.96 9.52
CA GLN A 54 7.63 1.35 10.72
C GLN A 54 6.81 0.15 11.17
N GLU A 55 5.48 0.27 11.13
CA GLU A 55 4.57 -0.79 11.53
C GLU A 55 4.51 -1.94 10.51
N GLN A 56 4.47 -1.62 9.22
CA GLN A 56 4.33 -2.62 8.16
C GLN A 56 5.65 -3.26 7.74
N HIS A 57 6.75 -2.51 7.81
CA HIS A 57 8.07 -2.91 7.31
C HIS A 57 9.21 -2.57 8.28
N PRO A 58 9.17 -3.03 9.55
CA PRO A 58 10.15 -2.67 10.57
C PRO A 58 11.59 -3.07 10.19
N MET A 59 11.77 -4.16 9.43
CA MET A 59 13.09 -4.61 8.99
C MET A 59 13.77 -3.64 8.01
N HIS A 60 12.99 -2.89 7.24
CA HIS A 60 13.49 -2.00 6.18
C HIS A 60 13.39 -0.53 6.55
N MET A 61 12.93 -0.24 7.76
CA MET A 61 12.68 1.11 8.24
C MET A 61 13.91 2.01 8.11
N ASN A 62 15.11 1.51 8.44
CA ASN A 62 16.34 2.31 8.34
C ASN A 62 16.66 2.78 6.92
N THR A 63 16.36 1.93 5.93
CA THR A 63 16.62 2.17 4.51
C THR A 63 15.56 3.09 3.91
N LEU A 64 14.29 2.78 4.18
CA LEU A 64 13.16 3.57 3.71
C LEU A 64 13.09 4.94 4.38
N HIS A 65 13.36 5.05 5.68
CA HIS A 65 13.28 6.30 6.44
C HIS A 65 14.19 7.38 5.86
N LYS A 66 15.45 7.04 5.56
CA LYS A 66 16.40 7.99 4.96
C LYS A 66 15.89 8.54 3.64
N SER A 67 15.32 7.67 2.83
CA SER A 67 14.82 8.04 1.51
C SER A 67 13.51 8.82 1.59
N ILE A 68 12.61 8.44 2.49
CA ILE A 68 11.33 9.12 2.75
C ILE A 68 11.57 10.56 3.22
N ILE A 69 12.46 10.75 4.21
CA ILE A 69 12.86 12.08 4.68
C ILE A 69 13.56 12.87 3.56
N LYS A 70 14.50 12.24 2.84
CA LYS A 70 15.27 12.91 1.79
C LYS A 70 14.40 13.41 0.63
N HIS A 71 13.38 12.65 0.28
CA HIS A 71 12.49 12.96 -0.84
C HIS A 71 11.16 13.59 -0.42
N ASP A 72 10.99 13.90 0.87
CA ASP A 72 9.76 14.48 1.43
C ASP A 72 8.51 13.67 1.03
N ILE A 73 8.59 12.34 1.20
CA ILE A 73 7.55 11.41 0.76
C ILE A 73 6.36 11.49 1.71
N ALA A 74 5.42 12.39 1.41
CA ALA A 74 4.11 12.47 2.04
C ALA A 74 3.13 11.44 1.41
N GLY A 75 1.94 11.30 1.98
CA GLY A 75 0.99 10.24 1.61
C GLY A 75 0.59 10.21 0.13
N ARG A 76 0.48 11.37 -0.54
CA ARG A 76 0.26 11.44 -2.00
C ARG A 76 1.44 10.89 -2.80
N ALA A 77 2.66 11.09 -2.34
CA ALA A 77 3.86 10.56 -2.96
C ALA A 77 3.97 9.05 -2.68
N LEU A 78 3.61 8.60 -1.46
CA LEU A 78 3.52 7.19 -1.07
C LEU A 78 2.63 6.40 -2.03
N LEU A 79 1.42 6.90 -2.30
CA LEU A 79 0.48 6.29 -3.26
C LEU A 79 1.00 6.27 -4.71
N ARG A 80 2.04 7.04 -5.04
CA ARG A 80 2.66 7.10 -6.37
C ARG A 80 3.95 6.29 -6.47
N LEU A 81 4.43 5.71 -5.37
CA LEU A 81 5.61 4.86 -5.37
C LEU A 81 5.41 3.65 -6.28
N LYS A 82 6.54 3.21 -6.84
CA LYS A 82 6.69 2.11 -7.80
C LYS A 82 8.01 1.42 -7.51
N GLU A 83 8.20 0.24 -8.11
CA GLU A 83 9.40 -0.60 -7.96
C GLU A 83 10.72 0.18 -8.06
N HIS A 84 10.89 0.98 -9.12
CA HIS A 84 12.10 1.80 -9.30
C HIS A 84 12.39 2.79 -8.15
N HIS A 85 11.38 3.28 -7.44
CA HIS A 85 11.60 4.12 -6.26
C HIS A 85 12.12 3.30 -5.08
N LEU A 86 11.65 2.06 -4.91
CA LEU A 86 12.11 1.17 -3.86
C LEU A 86 13.56 0.71 -4.12
N GLU A 87 13.90 0.43 -5.38
CA GLU A 87 15.30 0.19 -5.82
C GLU A 87 16.19 1.38 -5.46
N LEU A 88 15.77 2.60 -5.79
CA LEU A 88 16.46 3.84 -5.43
C LEU A 88 16.60 4.03 -3.92
N PHE A 89 15.65 3.52 -3.14
CA PHE A 89 15.70 3.61 -1.69
C PHE A 89 16.67 2.60 -1.08
N GLY A 90 17.17 1.63 -1.85
CA GLY A 90 18.09 0.59 -1.39
C GLY A 90 17.42 -0.70 -0.96
N LEU A 91 16.14 -0.91 -1.32
CA LEU A 91 15.54 -2.23 -1.26
C LEU A 91 16.00 -2.99 -2.51
N GLU A 92 16.95 -3.90 -2.38
CA GLU A 92 17.46 -4.70 -3.51
C GLU A 92 16.77 -6.07 -3.64
N ASP A 93 16.09 -6.52 -2.58
CA ASP A 93 15.41 -7.81 -2.55
C ASP A 93 14.04 -7.74 -3.25
N GLU A 94 13.90 -8.45 -4.37
CA GLU A 94 12.70 -8.45 -5.22
C GLU A 94 11.46 -8.97 -4.45
N GLU A 95 11.62 -9.94 -3.54
CA GLU A 95 10.50 -10.47 -2.74
C GLU A 95 10.01 -9.42 -1.73
N GLN A 96 10.93 -8.71 -1.08
CA GLN A 96 10.59 -7.64 -0.14
C GLN A 96 9.99 -6.43 -0.86
N GLN A 97 10.58 -6.01 -1.99
CA GLN A 97 10.01 -4.95 -2.82
C GLN A 97 8.57 -5.29 -3.22
N GLN A 98 8.32 -6.54 -3.62
CA GLN A 98 6.97 -6.98 -3.97
C GLN A 98 6.00 -6.92 -2.80
N LYS A 99 6.44 -7.28 -1.58
CA LYS A 99 5.60 -7.14 -0.37
C LYS A 99 5.23 -5.68 -0.12
N VAL A 100 6.20 -4.76 -0.17
CA VAL A 100 5.95 -3.33 -0.01
C VAL A 100 5.01 -2.80 -1.10
N LEU A 101 5.22 -3.20 -2.36
CA LEU A 101 4.35 -2.79 -3.48
C LEU A 101 2.93 -3.33 -3.34
N GLN A 102 2.76 -4.54 -2.81
CA GLN A 102 1.45 -5.13 -2.54
C GLN A 102 0.73 -4.34 -1.46
N ASP A 103 1.42 -4.03 -0.36
CA ASP A 103 0.85 -3.22 0.72
C ASP A 103 0.49 -1.81 0.21
N LEU A 104 1.35 -1.17 -0.59
CA LEU A 104 1.03 0.10 -1.27
C LEU A 104 -0.15 0.00 -2.24
N LEU A 105 -0.35 -1.14 -2.91
CA LEU A 105 -1.49 -1.34 -3.80
C LEU A 105 -2.79 -1.47 -3.01
N LEU A 106 -2.79 -2.26 -1.94
CA LEU A 106 -3.93 -2.35 -1.02
C LEU A 106 -4.30 -0.97 -0.49
N LEU A 107 -3.30 -0.18 -0.12
CA LEU A 107 -3.51 1.17 0.42
C LEU A 107 -4.15 2.13 -0.60
N LYS A 108 -3.82 1.98 -1.88
CA LYS A 108 -4.50 2.69 -2.99
C LYS A 108 -5.94 2.23 -3.15
N VAL A 109 -6.18 0.91 -3.13
CA VAL A 109 -7.53 0.35 -3.24
C VAL A 109 -8.40 0.84 -2.07
N GLN A 110 -7.85 0.86 -0.85
CA GLN A 110 -8.56 1.39 0.32
C GLN A 110 -8.86 2.88 0.17
N GLU A 111 -7.90 3.67 -0.29
CA GLU A 111 -8.11 5.09 -0.57
C GLU A 111 -9.24 5.29 -1.60
N GLU A 112 -9.26 4.51 -2.68
CA GLU A 112 -10.31 4.58 -3.69
C GLU A 112 -11.68 4.13 -3.13
N ILE A 113 -11.74 3.08 -2.30
CA ILE A 113 -12.98 2.63 -1.65
C ILE A 113 -13.50 3.71 -0.69
N CYS A 114 -12.63 4.33 0.11
CA CYS A 114 -13.00 5.43 1.00
C CYS A 114 -13.46 6.66 0.21
N GLU A 115 -12.76 7.03 -0.87
CA GLU A 115 -13.15 8.15 -1.73
C GLU A 115 -14.52 7.91 -2.38
N LEU A 116 -14.77 6.70 -2.90
CA LEU A 116 -16.08 6.32 -3.43
C LEU A 116 -17.18 6.29 -2.36
N GLY A 117 -16.86 5.83 -1.15
CA GLY A 117 -17.77 5.82 0.00
C GLY A 117 -18.21 7.21 0.43
N ASP A 118 -17.27 8.16 0.48
CA ASP A 118 -17.54 9.58 0.77
C ASP A 118 -18.49 10.16 -0.29
N ILE A 119 -18.19 9.95 -1.57
CA ILE A 119 -19.02 10.43 -2.70
C ILE A 119 -20.45 9.87 -2.64
N CYS A 120 -20.59 8.60 -2.27
CA CYS A 120 -21.90 7.95 -2.16
C CYS A 120 -22.68 8.42 -0.92
N SER A 121 -21.99 8.86 0.14
CA SER A 121 -22.59 9.35 1.39
C SER A 121 -23.00 10.83 1.31
N GLU A 122 -22.34 11.63 0.47
CA GLU A 122 -22.80 12.99 0.10
C GLU A 122 -24.04 12.99 -0.82
N GLY A 123 -24.52 11.81 -1.22
CA GLY A 123 -25.69 11.60 -2.08
C GLY A 123 -27.07 11.75 -1.42
N ASN A 124 -27.20 12.39 -0.26
CA ASN A 124 -28.52 12.80 0.26
C ASN A 124 -28.72 14.32 0.20
N PRO A 125 -29.19 14.88 -0.94
CA PRO A 125 -29.50 16.30 -1.05
C PRO A 125 -30.77 16.72 -0.28
N PHE A 126 -31.55 15.77 0.29
CA PHE A 126 -32.79 16.10 1.01
C PHE A 126 -33.07 15.15 2.18
N PRO A 127 -32.78 15.55 3.44
CA PRO A 127 -33.32 14.85 4.60
C PRO A 127 -34.85 15.08 4.66
N VAL A 128 -35.63 13.99 4.68
CA VAL A 128 -37.07 13.97 4.98
C VAL A 128 -37.31 14.24 6.46
#